data_AF-A0A7R9UIL9-F1
#
_entry.id   AF-A0A7R9UIL9-F1
#
_cell.length_a   1.000
_cell.length_b   1.000
_cell.length_c   1.000
_cell.angle_alpha   90.00
_cell.angle_beta   90.00
_cell.angle_gamma   90.00
#
_symmetry.space_group_name_H-M   'P 1'
#
loop_
_entity.id
_entity.type
_entity.pdbx_description
1 polymer ?
#
loop_
_entity_poly.entity_id
_entity_poly.type
_entity_poly.pdbx_seq_one_letter_code
_entity_poly.pdbx_strand_id
1 'polypeptide(L)'
;MLPAVEPARRLLAAFRQHGLTIVHTLECHAPDLSDLHESKRQRCSRIAQVDCPARGRILIRGEPGNAIVPALTPQPGELIVHKPGKGSFYATGLHERLQALGITHLVFAGVTTEVCVQTSMREANDRGYECVLVTDATESYFPQFKRATIEMIVAQNGIV
;
A
#
# COMPACT_ATOMS: atom_id res chain seq x y z
N MET A 1 18.14 -6.98 5.33
CA MET A 1 17.09 -6.27 4.55
C MET A 1 15.83 -7.10 4.64
N LEU A 2 14.64 -6.52 4.85
CA LEU A 2 13.39 -7.30 4.89
C LEU A 2 13.22 -8.07 3.57
N PRO A 3 12.74 -9.33 3.58
CA PRO A 3 12.76 -10.21 2.41
C PRO A 3 12.12 -9.61 1.14
N ALA A 4 11.05 -8.83 1.29
CA ALA A 4 10.31 -8.24 0.18
C ALA A 4 10.92 -6.97 -0.44
N VAL A 5 11.89 -6.32 0.23
CA VAL A 5 12.36 -4.99 -0.22
C VAL A 5 13.20 -5.09 -1.50
N GLU A 6 14.08 -6.09 -1.59
CA GLU A 6 14.90 -6.26 -2.80
C GLU A 6 14.06 -6.68 -4.02
N PRO A 7 13.13 -7.65 -3.92
CA PRO A 7 12.14 -7.90 -4.97
C PRO A 7 11.35 -6.65 -5.38
N ALA A 8 10.84 -5.88 -4.42
CA ALA A 8 10.12 -4.62 -4.70
C ALA A 8 11.00 -3.59 -5.43
N ARG A 9 12.28 -3.48 -5.06
CA ARG A 9 13.25 -2.60 -5.73
C ARG A 9 13.46 -3.01 -7.19
N ARG A 10 13.58 -4.31 -7.48
CA ARG A 10 13.67 -4.83 -8.86
C ARG A 10 12.40 -4.57 -9.64
N LEU A 11 11.23 -4.75 -9.03
CA LEU A 11 9.94 -4.47 -9.66
C LEU A 11 9.82 -2.99 -10.05
N LEU A 12 10.16 -2.08 -9.13
CA LEU A 12 10.20 -0.64 -9.42
C LEU A 12 11.17 -0.32 -10.56
N ALA A 13 12.36 -0.91 -10.57
CA ALA A 13 13.34 -0.71 -11.64
C ALA A 13 12.79 -1.16 -13.01
N ALA A 14 12.12 -2.31 -13.08
CA ALA A 14 11.48 -2.79 -14.30
C ALA A 14 10.37 -1.86 -14.77
N PHE A 15 9.49 -1.40 -13.86
CA PHE A 15 8.43 -0.45 -14.21
C PHE A 15 9.00 0.87 -14.77
N ARG A 16 10.05 1.41 -14.13
CA ARG A 16 10.75 2.61 -14.61
C ARG A 16 11.35 2.41 -16.00
N GLN A 17 12.04 1.28 -16.22
CA GLN A 17 12.66 0.97 -17.51
C GLN A 17 11.65 0.90 -18.66
N HIS A 18 10.42 0.48 -18.37
CA HIS A 18 9.34 0.39 -19.35
C HIS A 18 8.41 1.61 -19.38
N GLY A 19 8.71 2.68 -18.62
CA GLY A 19 7.88 3.88 -18.56
C GLY A 19 6.47 3.63 -18.02
N LEU A 20 6.29 2.59 -17.19
CA LEU A 20 4.99 2.25 -16.61
C LEU A 20 4.67 3.18 -15.42
N THR A 21 3.38 3.42 -15.22
CA THR A 21 2.91 4.24 -14.09
C THR A 21 3.21 3.51 -12.76
N ILE A 22 3.82 4.23 -11.81
CA ILE A 22 4.11 3.74 -10.47
C ILE A 22 3.29 4.55 -9.47
N VAL A 23 2.61 3.84 -8.56
CA VAL A 23 1.84 4.42 -7.46
C VAL A 23 2.39 3.92 -6.14
N HIS A 24 2.82 4.85 -5.29
CA HIS A 24 3.22 4.59 -3.91
C HIS A 24 2.08 4.95 -2.97
N THR A 25 1.74 4.05 -2.05
CA THR A 25 0.68 4.30 -1.08
C THR A 25 1.24 4.33 0.34
N LEU A 26 0.76 5.29 1.14
CA LEU A 26 1.18 5.46 2.53
C LEU A 26 -0.06 5.52 3.42
N GLU A 27 -0.20 4.56 4.32
CA GLU A 27 -1.18 4.68 5.40
C GLU A 27 -0.75 5.80 6.34
N CYS A 28 -1.54 6.87 6.41
CA CYS A 28 -1.27 8.00 7.27
C CYS A 28 -2.53 8.81 7.52
N HIS A 29 -2.46 9.69 8.52
CA HIS A 29 -3.48 10.65 8.88
C HIS A 29 -2.96 12.07 8.74
N ALA A 30 -3.87 13.01 8.51
CA ALA A 30 -3.58 14.43 8.57
C ALA A 30 -3.00 14.82 9.95
N PRO A 31 -2.09 15.82 10.03
CA PRO A 31 -1.49 16.25 11.29
C PRO A 31 -2.47 16.65 12.39
N ASP A 32 -3.67 17.10 12.00
CA ASP A 32 -4.80 17.48 12.86
C ASP A 32 -5.78 16.33 13.14
N LEU A 33 -5.54 15.14 12.58
CA LEU A 33 -6.35 13.93 12.72
C LEU A 33 -7.78 14.06 12.16
N SER A 34 -8.03 15.03 11.27
CA SER A 34 -9.35 15.26 10.65
C SER A 34 -9.86 14.07 9.82
N ASP A 35 -8.96 13.20 9.34
CA ASP A 35 -9.25 11.99 8.58
C ASP A 35 -9.16 10.69 9.41
N LEU A 36 -8.96 10.80 10.73
CA LEU A 36 -8.88 9.65 11.64
C LEU A 36 -10.25 9.32 12.23
N HIS A 37 -10.83 8.21 11.78
CA HIS A 37 -12.05 7.67 12.36
C HIS A 37 -11.85 7.29 13.84
N GLU A 38 -12.82 7.64 14.68
CA GLU A 38 -12.80 7.35 16.11
C GLU A 38 -12.65 5.85 16.42
N SER A 39 -13.31 4.98 15.64
CA SER A 39 -13.17 3.52 15.79
C SER A 39 -11.74 3.01 15.53
N LYS A 40 -10.95 3.71 14.71
CA LYS A 40 -9.54 3.38 14.49
C LYS A 40 -8.67 3.89 15.64
N ARG A 41 -8.96 5.09 16.15
CA ARG A 41 -8.31 5.66 17.34
C ARG A 41 -8.49 4.74 18.56
N GLN A 42 -9.69 4.22 18.78
CA GLN A 42 -9.99 3.34 19.91
C GLN A 42 -9.28 1.98 19.81
N ARG A 43 -9.21 1.39 18.62
CA ARG A 43 -8.50 0.12 18.39
C ARG A 43 -6.98 0.26 18.39
N CYS A 44 -6.46 1.48 18.18
CA CYS A 44 -5.03 1.76 18.18
C CYS A 44 -4.75 3.06 18.92
N SER A 45 -4.65 2.97 20.25
CA SER A 45 -4.39 4.10 21.14
C SER A 45 -3.05 4.80 20.90
N ARG A 46 -2.14 4.16 20.16
CA ARG A 46 -0.81 4.68 19.83
C ARG A 46 -0.78 5.68 18.68
N ILE A 47 -1.85 5.81 17.88
CA ILE A 47 -1.87 6.76 16.75
C ILE A 47 -1.63 8.19 17.28
N ALA A 48 -0.81 8.97 16.55
CA ALA A 48 -0.39 10.32 16.91
C ALA A 48 0.54 10.43 18.15
N GLN A 49 0.81 9.34 18.87
CA GLN A 49 1.82 9.34 19.93
C GLN A 49 3.23 9.30 19.32
N VAL A 50 4.21 9.80 20.07
CA VAL A 50 5.64 9.68 19.73
C VAL A 50 6.21 8.51 20.52
N ASP A 51 6.59 7.43 19.83
CA ASP A 51 7.28 6.29 20.47
C ASP A 51 8.80 6.38 20.35
N CYS A 52 9.29 6.95 19.24
CA CYS A 52 10.69 7.16 18.97
C CYS A 52 10.86 8.60 18.42
N PRO A 53 11.62 9.48 19.10
CA PRO A 53 11.79 10.86 18.66
C PRO A 53 12.30 11.00 17.22
N ALA A 54 13.16 10.08 16.76
CA ALA A 54 13.67 10.07 15.39
C ALA A 54 12.62 9.70 14.33
N ARG A 55 11.47 9.13 14.74
CA ARG A 55 10.37 8.72 13.85
C ARG A 55 9.18 9.67 13.90
N GLY A 56 9.11 10.54 14.91
CA GLY A 56 7.99 11.46 15.07
C GLY A 56 6.70 10.76 15.50
N ARG A 57 5.55 11.33 15.13
CA ARG A 57 4.22 10.81 15.54
C ARG A 57 3.79 9.61 14.68
N ILE A 58 3.27 8.56 15.31
CA ILE A 58 2.86 7.32 14.65
C ILE A 58 1.70 7.58 13.68
N LEU A 59 1.87 7.10 12.43
CA LEU A 59 0.92 7.21 11.32
C LEU A 59 0.52 8.64 10.95
N ILE A 60 1.33 9.64 11.27
CA ILE A 60 1.06 11.02 10.86
C ILE A 60 1.84 11.38 9.61
N ARG A 61 1.14 11.99 8.65
CA ARG A 61 1.70 12.43 7.38
C ARG A 61 2.85 13.40 7.59
N GLY A 62 3.95 13.15 6.88
CA GLY A 62 5.14 14.01 6.90
C GLY A 62 6.12 13.72 8.04
N GLU A 63 5.75 12.88 9.01
CA GLU A 63 6.69 12.44 10.04
C GLU A 63 7.71 11.43 9.47
N PRO A 64 8.97 11.43 9.94
CA PRO A 64 10.01 10.56 9.38
C PRO A 64 9.65 9.06 9.41
N GLY A 65 8.94 8.62 10.45
CA GLY A 65 8.50 7.23 10.59
C GLY A 65 7.39 6.82 9.62
N ASN A 66 6.74 7.79 8.96
CA ASN A 66 5.73 7.54 7.94
C ASN A 66 6.31 7.55 6.51
N ALA A 67 7.58 7.92 6.33
CA ALA A 67 8.21 7.95 5.01
C ALA A 67 8.42 6.55 4.42
N ILE A 68 8.42 6.47 3.09
CA ILE A 68 8.87 5.27 2.36
C ILE A 68 10.35 5.03 2.65
N VAL A 69 10.74 3.77 2.82
CA VAL A 69 12.12 3.40 3.13
C VAL A 69 13.08 3.87 2.02
N PRO A 70 14.32 4.29 2.34
CA PRO A 70 15.24 4.86 1.36
C PRO A 70 15.47 3.99 0.12
N ALA A 71 15.51 2.67 0.28
CA ALA A 71 15.71 1.71 -0.81
C ALA A 71 14.60 1.72 -1.88
N LEU A 72 13.40 2.23 -1.53
CA LEU A 72 12.22 2.26 -2.39
C LEU A 72 11.72 3.69 -2.65
N THR A 73 12.60 4.69 -2.46
CA THR A 73 12.25 6.10 -2.59
C THR A 73 11.56 6.39 -3.94
N PRO A 74 10.42 7.10 -3.93
CA PRO A 74 9.77 7.54 -5.16
C PRO A 74 10.67 8.44 -6.02
N GLN A 75 10.56 8.30 -7.35
CA GLN A 75 11.23 9.17 -8.31
C GLN A 75 10.29 10.27 -8.82
N PRO A 76 10.83 11.38 -9.38
CA PRO A 76 10.01 12.41 -10.03
C PRO A 76 9.06 11.81 -11.06
N GLY A 77 7.78 12.22 -11.01
CA GLY A 77 6.73 11.72 -11.90
C GLY A 77 5.97 10.51 -11.37
N GLU A 78 6.46 9.83 -10.32
CA GLU A 78 5.73 8.72 -9.68
C GLU A 78 4.62 9.25 -8.76
N LEU A 79 3.47 8.58 -8.74
CA LEU A 79 2.32 9.02 -7.96
C LEU A 79 2.50 8.62 -6.50
N ILE A 80 2.21 9.56 -5.60
CA ILE A 80 2.13 9.31 -4.16
C ILE A 80 0.67 9.45 -3.72
N VAL A 81 0.19 8.49 -2.93
CA VAL A 81 -1.19 8.42 -2.42
C VAL A 81 -1.16 8.24 -0.91
N HIS A 82 -1.75 9.19 -0.21
CA HIS A 82 -1.96 9.10 1.23
C HIS A 82 -3.34 8.53 1.50
N LYS A 83 -3.42 7.46 2.30
CA LYS A 83 -4.66 6.74 2.58
C LYS A 83 -4.93 6.70 4.09
N PRO A 84 -6.13 7.11 4.57
CA PRO A 84 -6.48 7.02 5.99
C PRO A 84 -6.83 5.58 6.40
N GLY A 85 -7.10 4.71 5.42
CA GLY A 85 -7.50 3.31 5.59
C GLY A 85 -6.48 2.29 5.09
N LYS A 86 -6.89 1.02 5.12
CA LYS A 86 -6.09 -0.10 4.62
C LYS A 86 -6.13 -0.18 3.10
N GLY A 87 -7.33 -0.08 2.53
CA GLY A 87 -7.57 0.01 1.11
C GLY A 87 -7.03 1.31 0.50
N SER A 88 -6.44 1.19 -0.68
CA SER A 88 -5.81 2.31 -1.37
C SER A 88 -6.80 3.17 -2.15
N PHE A 89 -8.02 2.68 -2.37
CA PHE A 89 -9.07 3.40 -3.09
C PHE A 89 -10.02 4.18 -2.17
N TYR A 90 -10.05 3.83 -0.88
CA TYR A 90 -10.91 4.51 0.10
C TYR A 90 -10.41 5.93 0.42
N ALA A 91 -11.21 6.94 0.06
CA ALA A 91 -10.96 8.36 0.36
C ALA A 91 -9.63 8.92 -0.21
N THR A 92 -9.21 8.46 -1.40
CA THR A 92 -7.92 8.86 -1.99
C THR A 92 -8.00 9.50 -3.39
N GLY A 93 -9.11 9.34 -4.10
CA GLY A 93 -9.21 9.73 -5.51
C GLY A 93 -8.36 8.86 -6.46
N LEU A 94 -7.85 7.71 -5.99
CA LEU A 94 -6.95 6.86 -6.79
C LEU A 94 -7.65 6.29 -8.03
N HIS A 95 -8.92 5.89 -7.90
CA HIS A 95 -9.66 5.29 -9.01
C HIS A 95 -9.78 6.26 -10.19
N GLU A 96 -10.18 7.48 -9.91
CA GLU A 96 -10.39 8.55 -10.89
C GLU A 96 -9.08 8.90 -11.60
N ARG A 97 -7.97 8.92 -10.85
CA ARG A 97 -6.63 9.16 -11.42
C ARG A 97 -6.19 8.03 -12.33
N LEU A 98 -6.43 6.76 -11.95
CA LEU A 98 -6.09 5.61 -12.77
C LEU A 98 -6.95 5.55 -14.05
N GLN A 99 -8.25 5.88 -13.94
CA GLN A 99 -9.13 5.99 -15.10
C GLN A 99 -8.70 7.10 -16.06
N ALA A 100 -8.33 8.27 -15.54
CA ALA A 100 -7.83 9.38 -16.35
C ALA A 100 -6.53 9.03 -17.11
N LEU A 101 -5.75 8.09 -16.58
CA LEU A 101 -4.54 7.54 -17.22
C LEU A 101 -4.83 6.35 -18.14
N GLY A 102 -6.09 5.91 -18.28
CA GLY A 102 -6.47 4.75 -19.09
C GLY A 102 -5.93 3.42 -18.56
N ILE A 103 -5.60 3.33 -17.26
CA ILE A 103 -5.05 2.11 -16.66
C ILE A 103 -6.17 1.08 -16.49
N THR A 104 -5.91 -0.14 -16.95
CA THR A 104 -6.82 -1.29 -16.83
C THR A 104 -6.23 -2.46 -16.05
N HIS A 105 -4.90 -2.49 -15.88
CA HIS A 105 -4.16 -3.55 -15.20
C HIS A 105 -3.34 -2.98 -14.06
N LEU A 106 -3.33 -3.68 -12.91
CA LEU A 106 -2.59 -3.27 -11.72
C LEU A 106 -1.71 -4.41 -11.21
N VAL A 107 -0.46 -4.08 -10.90
CA VAL A 107 0.51 -4.99 -10.29
C VAL A 107 0.73 -4.58 -8.85
N PHE A 108 0.47 -5.49 -7.92
CA PHE A 108 0.51 -5.25 -6.48
C PHE A 108 1.78 -5.81 -5.84
N ALA A 109 2.37 -4.99 -4.98
CA ALA A 109 3.49 -5.31 -4.09
C ALA A 109 3.34 -4.49 -2.79
N GLY A 110 4.12 -4.82 -1.76
CA GLY A 110 4.15 -4.06 -0.50
C GLY A 110 3.66 -4.85 0.72
N VAL A 111 3.25 -4.12 1.77
CA VAL A 111 2.97 -4.71 3.09
C VAL A 111 1.74 -4.12 3.78
N THR A 112 1.05 -4.85 4.66
CA THR A 112 1.16 -6.32 4.81
C THR A 112 0.29 -7.05 3.80
N THR A 113 0.68 -8.28 3.43
CA THR A 113 -0.01 -9.09 2.42
C THR A 113 -1.51 -9.23 2.73
N GLU A 114 -1.85 -9.62 3.96
CA GLU A 114 -3.22 -9.93 4.41
C GLU A 114 -4.07 -8.70 4.76
N VAL A 115 -3.47 -7.51 4.89
CA VAL A 115 -4.18 -6.29 5.27
C VAL A 115 -4.23 -5.32 4.09
N CYS A 116 -3.22 -4.46 3.92
CA CYS A 116 -3.28 -3.36 2.97
C CYS A 116 -3.26 -3.86 1.51
N VAL A 117 -2.44 -4.88 1.23
CA VAL A 117 -2.29 -5.44 -0.12
C VAL A 117 -3.59 -6.14 -0.52
N GLN A 118 -4.06 -7.12 0.26
CA GLN A 118 -5.33 -7.81 -0.01
C GLN A 118 -6.52 -6.85 -0.09
N THR A 119 -6.65 -5.90 0.85
CA THR A 119 -7.77 -4.95 0.82
C THR A 119 -7.76 -4.13 -0.47
N SER A 120 -6.60 -3.61 -0.87
CA SER A 120 -6.49 -2.79 -2.08
C SER A 120 -6.70 -3.60 -3.36
N MET A 121 -6.23 -4.85 -3.39
CA MET A 121 -6.41 -5.74 -4.55
C MET A 121 -7.88 -6.13 -4.74
N ARG A 122 -8.61 -6.42 -3.65
CA ARG A 122 -10.06 -6.66 -3.71
C ARG A 122 -10.83 -5.41 -4.15
N GLU A 123 -10.48 -4.25 -3.61
CA GLU A 123 -11.04 -2.98 -4.06
C GLU A 123 -10.80 -2.72 -5.56
N ALA A 124 -9.63 -3.11 -6.08
CA ALA A 124 -9.32 -2.99 -7.50
C ALA A 124 -10.11 -3.98 -8.37
N ASN A 125 -10.21 -5.24 -7.95
CA ASN A 125 -11.03 -6.25 -8.62
C ASN A 125 -12.49 -5.80 -8.76
N ASP A 126 -13.11 -5.31 -7.67
CA ASP A 126 -14.48 -4.79 -7.69
C ASP A 126 -14.67 -3.59 -8.62
N ARG A 127 -13.59 -2.87 -8.95
CA ARG A 127 -13.58 -1.72 -9.87
C ARG A 127 -13.26 -2.12 -11.32
N GLY A 128 -13.08 -3.42 -11.59
CA GLY A 128 -12.83 -3.95 -12.92
C GLY A 128 -11.37 -3.87 -13.39
N TYR A 129 -10.41 -3.74 -12.48
CA TYR A 129 -8.99 -3.84 -12.83
C TYR A 129 -8.54 -5.30 -12.88
N GLU A 130 -7.76 -5.64 -13.90
CA GLU A 130 -7.03 -6.91 -13.95
C GLU A 130 -5.82 -6.84 -13.03
N CYS A 131 -5.76 -7.73 -12.04
CA CYS A 131 -4.81 -7.61 -10.93
C CYS A 131 -3.77 -8.74 -10.92
N VAL A 132 -2.50 -8.38 -10.76
CA VAL A 132 -1.39 -9.33 -10.58
C VAL A 132 -0.72 -9.08 -9.22
N LEU A 133 -0.51 -10.12 -8.43
CA LEU A 133 0.20 -10.05 -7.16
C LEU A 133 1.64 -10.56 -7.30
N VAL A 134 2.62 -9.71 -7.00
CA VAL A 134 4.04 -10.08 -7.01
C VAL A 134 4.41 -10.63 -5.63
N THR A 135 4.21 -11.92 -5.43
CA THR A 135 4.21 -12.57 -4.11
C THR A 135 5.54 -12.44 -3.35
N ASP A 136 6.67 -12.44 -4.06
CA ASP A 136 8.01 -12.23 -3.51
C ASP A 136 8.25 -10.77 -3.08
N ALA A 137 7.54 -9.81 -3.67
CA ALA A 137 7.54 -8.40 -3.31
C ALA A 137 6.44 -8.03 -2.28
N THR A 138 5.87 -9.02 -1.58
CA THR A 138 4.96 -8.80 -0.46
C THR A 138 5.49 -9.39 0.83
N GLU A 139 5.06 -8.89 1.98
CA GLU A 139 5.39 -9.52 3.26
C GLU A 139 4.28 -9.39 4.30
N SER A 140 4.26 -10.31 5.26
CA SER A 140 3.40 -10.27 6.43
C SER A 140 4.22 -10.39 7.71
N TYR A 141 3.68 -9.89 8.83
CA TYR A 141 4.19 -10.25 10.15
C TYR A 141 4.02 -11.75 10.46
N PHE A 142 3.09 -12.42 9.76
CA PHE A 142 2.69 -13.79 10.03
C PHE A 142 2.78 -14.63 8.74
N PRO A 143 3.75 -15.55 8.63
CA PRO A 143 3.93 -16.37 7.42
C PRO A 143 2.67 -17.11 6.99
N GLN A 144 1.88 -17.59 7.95
CA GLN A 144 0.61 -18.28 7.70
C GLN A 144 -0.45 -17.36 7.07
N PHE A 145 -0.47 -16.07 7.42
CA PHE A 145 -1.43 -15.13 6.83
C PHE A 145 -1.03 -14.75 5.42
N LYS A 146 0.27 -14.58 5.15
CA LYS A 146 0.78 -14.40 3.77
C LYS A 146 0.38 -15.58 2.89
N ARG A 147 0.64 -16.82 3.34
CA ARG A 147 0.29 -18.03 2.59
C ARG A 147 -1.22 -18.11 2.30
N ALA A 148 -2.05 -18.02 3.35
CA ALA A 148 -3.50 -18.10 3.21
C ALA A 148 -4.05 -16.99 2.29
N THR A 149 -3.49 -15.78 2.38
CA THR A 149 -3.91 -14.66 1.53
C THR A 149 -3.63 -14.93 0.05
N ILE A 150 -2.43 -15.43 -0.27
CA ILE A 150 -2.08 -15.77 -1.65
C ILE A 150 -3.02 -16.87 -2.17
N GLU A 151 -3.26 -17.92 -1.38
CA GLU A 151 -4.20 -18.99 -1.72
C GLU A 151 -5.63 -18.46 -1.95
N MET A 152 -6.11 -17.54 -1.11
CA MET A 152 -7.43 -16.93 -1.25
C MET A 152 -7.58 -16.07 -2.50
N ILE A 153 -6.55 -15.31 -2.88
CA ILE A 153 -6.58 -14.38 -4.03
C ILE A 153 -6.63 -15.15 -5.36
N VAL A 154 -5.94 -16.29 -5.47
CA VAL A 154 -5.95 -17.07 -6.72
C VAL A 154 -7.03 -18.16 -6.75
N ALA A 155 -7.73 -18.37 -5.63
CA ALA A 155 -8.81 -19.33 -5.55
C ALA A 155 -9.92 -19.01 -6.57
N GLN A 156 -10.66 -20.04 -7.00
CA GLN A 156 -11.77 -19.88 -7.93
C GLN A 156 -11.36 -19.14 -9.22
N ASN A 157 -10.14 -19.41 -9.71
CA ASN A 157 -9.58 -18.76 -10.90
C ASN A 157 -9.44 -17.24 -10.80
N GLY A 158 -9.18 -16.72 -9.59
CA GLY A 158 -8.92 -15.30 -9.36
C GLY A 158 -10.16 -14.41 -9.34
N ILE A 159 -11.36 -14.99 -9.14
CA ILE A 159 -12.62 -14.23 -9.06
C ILE A 159 -12.72 -13.40 -7.75
N VAL A 160 -11.99 -13.79 -6.70
CA VAL A 160 -12.12 -13.29 -5.32
C VAL A 160 -11.14 -12.19 -4.93
#